data_AF-A0A944NGE2-F1
#
_entry.id   AF-A0A944NGE2-F1
#
_cell.length_a   1.000
_cell.length_b   1.000
_cell.length_c   1.000
_cell.angle_alpha   90.00
_cell.angle_beta   90.00
_cell.angle_gamma   90.00
#
_symmetry.space_group_name_H-M   'P 1'
#
loop_
_entity.id
_entity.type
_entity.pdbx_description
1 polymer ?
#
loop_
_entity_poly.entity_id
_entity_poly.type
_entity_poly.pdbx_seq_one_letter_code
_entity_poly.pdbx_strand_id
1 'polypeptide(L)'
;MTNNNVLKKILFISCIAVGQLFITGAELPDTPHSLPVTGKIENISEMGNFSTNKNSINISRVTVPGKFSYSVTQSGNSVPNQAGVVGQYAEAKGNGNIGLLAHNYLAGSSFAWINYGDEVQVTNSNGNIEYYVVNNILRFKASNPNDFTKPFIDEGSGQNYSARGLFNIAYKSGMVTFQTCIAQGGSTTWGIIFVQAVPGRGNVYVPPTVVSTPEVVEEVTEPVQMIVAQSPEEHIEKTSSKNRNFNFSISNISLKGS
;
A
#
# COMPACT_ATOMS: atom_id res chain seq x y z
N MET A 1 17.17 30.78 -12.85
CA MET A 1 16.90 30.80 -11.39
C MET A 1 15.49 30.26 -11.18
N THR A 2 15.36 28.95 -10.98
CA THR A 2 14.07 28.25 -10.92
C THR A 2 13.55 28.13 -9.48
N ASN A 3 12.24 28.21 -9.36
CA ASN A 3 11.43 28.46 -8.17
C ASN A 3 11.51 27.35 -7.09
N ASN A 4 12.45 27.46 -6.15
CA ASN A 4 12.54 26.57 -4.98
C ASN A 4 11.41 26.78 -3.95
N ASN A 5 10.57 27.81 -4.12
CA ASN A 5 9.47 28.11 -3.19
C ASN A 5 8.20 27.30 -3.45
N VAL A 6 8.05 26.70 -4.64
CA VAL A 6 6.90 25.82 -4.94
C VAL A 6 7.12 24.44 -4.30
N LEU A 7 8.36 23.94 -4.31
CA LEU A 7 8.73 22.62 -3.76
C LEU A 7 8.45 22.49 -2.25
N LYS A 8 8.58 23.58 -1.49
CA LYS A 8 8.27 23.60 -0.05
C LYS A 8 6.77 23.51 0.25
N LYS A 9 5.89 23.85 -0.70
CA LYS A 9 4.42 23.79 -0.51
C LYS A 9 3.82 22.46 -0.98
N ILE A 10 4.47 21.77 -1.91
CA ILE A 10 3.97 20.54 -2.55
C ILE A 10 3.72 19.41 -1.55
N LEU A 11 4.35 19.42 -0.38
CA LEU A 11 4.27 18.29 0.54
C LEU A 11 4.21 18.66 2.02
N PHE A 12 3.69 19.84 2.35
CA PHE A 12 3.30 20.13 3.74
C PHE A 12 1.91 19.56 4.02
N ILE A 13 1.80 18.23 3.95
CA ILE A 13 0.74 17.54 4.69
C ILE A 13 1.18 17.60 6.15
N SER A 14 0.75 18.65 6.83
CA SER A 14 0.93 18.79 8.26
C SER A 14 0.08 17.73 8.96
N CYS A 15 0.59 16.49 9.03
CA CYS A 15 0.20 15.54 10.07
C CYS A 15 0.73 16.12 11.38
N ILE A 16 -0.04 17.04 11.98
CA ILE A 16 0.18 17.40 13.37
C ILE A 16 -0.11 16.11 14.13
N ALA A 17 0.94 15.48 14.64
CA ALA A 17 0.81 14.45 15.66
C ALA A 17 0.20 15.12 16.88
N VAL A 18 -1.13 15.24 16.91
CA VAL A 18 -1.84 15.64 18.11
C VAL A 18 -1.65 14.47 19.06
N GLY A 19 -0.87 14.69 20.12
CA GLY A 19 -0.65 13.69 21.16
C GLY A 19 -1.99 13.19 21.66
N GLN A 20 -2.33 11.94 21.35
CA GLN A 20 -3.50 11.26 21.89
C GLN A 20 -3.12 9.88 22.38
N LEU A 21 -3.76 9.56 23.50
CA LEU A 21 -3.75 8.30 24.22
C LEU A 21 -3.63 7.10 23.29
N PHE A 22 -2.76 6.17 23.67
CA PHE A 22 -2.63 4.85 23.08
C PHE A 22 -3.99 4.12 23.15
N ILE A 23 -4.77 4.17 22.07
CA ILE A 23 -5.76 3.13 21.79
C ILE A 23 -5.00 2.04 21.08
N THR A 24 -4.67 1.00 21.83
CA THR A 24 -4.21 -0.29 21.31
C THR A 24 -5.28 -0.88 20.39
N GLY A 25 -4.87 -1.29 19.18
CA GLY A 25 -5.58 -2.34 18.44
C GLY A 25 -6.34 -1.90 17.19
N ALA A 26 -5.62 -1.64 16.11
CA ALA A 26 -6.00 -2.09 14.78
C ALA A 26 -4.70 -2.33 14.01
N GLU A 27 -4.11 -3.52 14.20
CA GLU A 27 -3.09 -3.99 13.27
C GLU A 27 -3.76 -4.15 11.91
N LEU A 28 -3.25 -3.41 10.91
CA LEU A 28 -3.65 -3.61 9.52
C LEU A 28 -3.28 -5.04 9.14
N PRO A 29 -4.08 -5.75 8.32
CA PRO A 29 -3.73 -7.09 7.88
C PRO A 29 -2.35 -7.09 7.20
N ASP A 30 -1.41 -7.85 7.77
CA ASP A 30 0.02 -7.89 7.44
C ASP A 30 0.38 -8.63 6.14
N THR A 31 -0.56 -8.83 5.22
CA THR A 31 -0.31 -9.60 4.00
C THR A 31 -0.39 -8.73 2.74
N PRO A 32 0.76 -8.27 2.19
CA PRO A 32 0.81 -7.76 0.82
C PRO A 32 0.78 -8.97 -0.14
N HIS A 33 -0.38 -9.24 -0.72
CA HIS A 33 -0.42 -10.04 -1.95
C HIS A 33 -0.02 -9.12 -3.11
N SER A 34 1.28 -9.11 -3.45
CA SER A 34 1.73 -8.56 -4.73
C SER A 34 1.23 -9.47 -5.85
N LEU A 35 0.15 -9.06 -6.52
CA LEU A 35 -0.26 -9.71 -7.76
C LEU A 35 0.54 -9.10 -8.93
N PRO A 36 1.02 -9.93 -9.88
CA PRO A 36 1.70 -9.43 -11.08
C PRO A 36 0.74 -8.53 -11.89
N VAL A 37 1.18 -7.31 -12.20
CA VAL A 37 0.42 -6.33 -12.99
C VAL A 37 0.65 -6.60 -14.48
N THR A 38 -0.17 -7.47 -15.08
CA THR A 38 -0.44 -7.54 -16.53
C THR A 38 -1.85 -8.07 -16.77
N GLY A 39 -2.86 -7.35 -16.27
CA GLY A 39 -4.26 -7.63 -16.59
C GLY A 39 -4.68 -6.94 -17.88
N LYS A 40 -5.26 -7.69 -18.83
CA LYS A 40 -5.90 -7.15 -20.04
C LYS A 40 -7.34 -6.74 -19.67
N ILE A 41 -7.69 -5.49 -19.95
CA ILE A 41 -9.05 -4.98 -19.78
C ILE A 41 -9.89 -5.48 -20.96
N GLU A 42 -10.90 -6.32 -20.72
CA GLU A 42 -11.85 -6.72 -21.74
C GLU A 42 -13.24 -6.09 -21.47
N ASN A 43 -13.78 -5.47 -22.51
CA ASN A 43 -15.10 -4.80 -22.59
C ASN A 43 -15.37 -3.61 -21.64
N ILE A 44 -14.94 -2.43 -22.08
CA ILE A 44 -15.42 -1.12 -21.60
C ILE A 44 -16.62 -0.69 -22.47
N SER A 45 -17.76 -1.38 -22.39
CA SER A 45 -18.94 -1.05 -23.23
C SER A 45 -19.86 0.01 -22.64
N GLU A 46 -19.53 0.59 -21.49
CA GLU A 46 -20.31 1.68 -20.88
C GLU A 46 -19.42 2.86 -20.49
N MET A 47 -18.73 3.46 -21.46
CA MET A 47 -18.29 4.85 -21.33
C MET A 47 -19.53 5.75 -21.40
N GLY A 48 -20.26 5.87 -20.28
CA GLY A 48 -21.21 6.97 -20.10
C GLY A 48 -20.47 8.28 -20.34
N ASN A 49 -21.10 9.23 -21.04
CA ASN A 49 -20.54 10.54 -21.41
C ASN A 49 -19.83 11.20 -20.20
N PHE A 50 -18.53 10.96 -20.09
CA PHE A 50 -17.75 11.45 -18.97
C PHE A 50 -17.42 12.90 -19.26
N SER A 51 -18.02 13.81 -18.49
CA SER A 51 -17.87 15.23 -18.68
C SER A 51 -16.41 15.62 -18.50
N THR A 52 -15.73 15.93 -19.60
CA THR A 52 -14.35 16.43 -19.61
C THR A 52 -14.24 17.87 -19.12
N ASN A 53 -15.22 18.37 -18.36
CA ASN A 53 -15.29 19.77 -17.96
C ASN A 53 -14.33 20.04 -16.80
N LYS A 54 -13.09 20.30 -17.21
CA LYS A 54 -11.84 20.23 -16.44
C LYS A 54 -11.67 21.29 -15.33
N ASN A 55 -12.68 22.08 -14.94
CA ASN A 55 -12.43 23.29 -14.15
C ASN A 55 -13.34 23.64 -12.95
N SER A 56 -14.39 22.89 -12.60
CA SER A 56 -15.27 23.35 -11.50
C SER A 56 -16.09 22.29 -10.79
N ILE A 57 -15.65 21.03 -10.75
CA ILE A 57 -16.38 20.02 -10.00
C ILE A 57 -16.03 20.13 -8.52
N ASN A 58 -16.83 20.90 -7.78
CA ASN A 58 -16.90 20.79 -6.34
C ASN A 58 -17.52 19.44 -6.01
N ILE A 59 -16.70 18.54 -5.47
CA ILE A 59 -17.17 17.24 -5.03
C ILE A 59 -17.83 17.45 -3.67
N SER A 60 -19.01 16.87 -3.49
CA SER A 60 -19.77 16.94 -2.24
C SER A 60 -19.65 15.67 -1.41
N ARG A 61 -19.53 14.51 -2.07
CA ARG A 61 -19.48 13.20 -1.41
C ARG A 61 -18.67 12.19 -2.24
N VAL A 62 -18.03 11.27 -1.54
CA VAL A 62 -17.44 10.06 -2.11
C VAL A 62 -18.00 8.85 -1.38
N THR A 63 -18.37 7.81 -2.15
CA THR A 63 -18.94 6.58 -1.61
C THR A 63 -18.23 5.37 -2.23
N VAL A 64 -17.85 4.42 -1.39
CA VAL A 64 -17.44 3.08 -1.79
C VAL A 64 -18.47 2.12 -1.21
N PRO A 65 -19.38 1.57 -2.03
CA PRO A 65 -20.50 0.75 -1.56
C PRO A 65 -20.04 -0.38 -0.63
N GLY A 66 -20.75 -0.54 0.50
CA GLY A 66 -20.42 -1.53 1.51
C GLY A 66 -19.21 -1.21 2.40
N LYS A 67 -18.48 -0.10 2.15
CA LYS A 67 -17.29 0.28 2.94
C LYS A 67 -17.47 1.63 3.62
N PHE A 68 -17.78 2.69 2.87
CA PHE A 68 -18.01 4.01 3.45
C PHE A 68 -18.75 4.97 2.51
N SER A 69 -19.26 6.05 3.09
CA SER A 69 -19.79 7.22 2.39
C SER A 69 -19.39 8.47 3.17
N TYR A 70 -18.53 9.31 2.61
CA TYR A 70 -17.94 10.47 3.28
C TYR A 70 -18.20 11.78 2.54
N SER A 71 -18.40 12.84 3.32
CA SER A 71 -18.49 14.20 2.79
C SER A 71 -17.12 14.67 2.30
N VAL A 72 -17.10 15.44 1.22
CA VAL A 72 -15.86 16.02 0.68
C VAL A 72 -15.84 17.51 0.98
N THR A 73 -14.72 17.99 1.53
CA THR A 73 -14.47 19.42 1.78
C THR A 73 -13.34 19.94 0.91
N GLN A 74 -13.38 21.23 0.58
CA GLN A 74 -12.36 21.90 -0.23
C GLN A 74 -11.28 22.48 0.68
N SER A 75 -10.45 21.60 1.25
CA SER A 75 -9.41 21.96 2.22
C SER A 75 -8.09 22.41 1.59
N GLY A 76 -8.03 22.55 0.26
CA GLY A 76 -6.82 22.93 -0.45
C GLY A 76 -5.75 21.84 -0.37
N ASN A 77 -4.69 22.09 0.40
CA ASN A 77 -3.62 21.12 0.66
C ASN A 77 -3.67 20.54 2.09
N SER A 78 -4.67 20.92 2.88
CA SER A 78 -4.81 20.48 4.28
C SER A 78 -5.64 19.20 4.37
N VAL A 79 -5.31 18.35 5.34
CA VAL A 79 -6.09 17.15 5.67
C VAL A 79 -7.15 17.53 6.72
N PRO A 80 -8.44 17.21 6.52
CA PRO A 80 -9.48 17.53 7.49
C PRO A 80 -9.31 16.75 8.80
N ASN A 81 -9.50 17.43 9.92
CA ASN A 81 -9.49 16.81 11.26
C ASN A 81 -10.93 16.52 11.74
N GLN A 82 -11.74 15.89 10.89
CA GLN A 82 -13.13 15.53 11.20
C GLN A 82 -13.44 14.12 10.71
N ALA A 83 -14.11 13.33 11.56
CA ALA A 83 -14.59 12.00 11.19
C ALA A 83 -15.61 12.07 10.04
N GLY A 84 -15.56 11.11 9.13
CA GLY A 84 -16.48 11.05 7.99
C GLY A 84 -16.29 12.13 6.92
N VAL A 85 -15.17 12.88 6.98
CA VAL A 85 -14.84 13.93 6.02
C VAL A 85 -13.51 13.63 5.35
N VAL A 86 -13.47 13.78 4.02
CA VAL A 86 -12.25 13.73 3.23
C VAL A 86 -11.99 15.09 2.57
N GLY A 87 -10.72 15.47 2.45
CA GLY A 87 -10.32 16.74 1.84
C GLY A 87 -9.98 16.56 0.38
N GLN A 88 -10.51 17.41 -0.50
CA GLN A 88 -10.10 17.43 -1.90
C GLN A 88 -8.76 18.15 -2.05
N TYR A 89 -7.78 17.46 -2.61
CA TYR A 89 -6.43 17.97 -2.78
C TYR A 89 -6.35 18.88 -4.02
N ALA A 90 -6.05 20.16 -3.79
CA ALA A 90 -6.02 21.17 -4.85
C ALA A 90 -4.92 20.92 -5.90
N GLU A 91 -3.76 20.38 -5.51
CA GLU A 91 -2.68 20.11 -6.49
C GLU A 91 -3.01 18.94 -7.41
N ALA A 92 -3.69 17.90 -6.90
CA ALA A 92 -4.20 16.82 -7.73
C ALA A 92 -5.22 17.35 -8.76
N LYS A 93 -6.11 18.27 -8.33
CA LYS A 93 -7.08 18.92 -9.21
C LYS A 93 -6.40 19.66 -10.36
N GLY A 94 -5.26 20.32 -10.12
CA GLY A 94 -4.46 20.97 -11.16
C GLY A 94 -3.97 20.02 -12.26
N ASN A 95 -3.81 18.74 -11.95
CA ASN A 95 -3.46 17.68 -12.90
C ASN A 95 -4.67 17.00 -13.54
N GLY A 96 -5.90 17.46 -13.25
CA GLY A 96 -7.13 16.79 -13.66
C GLY A 96 -7.37 15.47 -12.93
N ASN A 97 -6.81 15.30 -11.73
CA ASN A 97 -7.07 14.17 -10.83
C ASN A 97 -7.99 14.62 -9.69
N ILE A 98 -8.84 13.72 -9.20
CA ILE A 98 -9.61 13.88 -7.97
C ILE A 98 -8.80 13.29 -6.81
N GLY A 99 -7.97 14.10 -6.17
CA GLY A 99 -7.21 13.68 -4.99
C GLY A 99 -8.04 13.83 -3.72
N LEU A 100 -8.11 12.79 -2.89
CA LEU A 100 -8.89 12.74 -1.65
C LEU A 100 -7.98 12.34 -0.48
N LEU A 101 -7.81 13.26 0.47
CA LEU A 101 -6.92 13.09 1.62
C LEU A 101 -7.72 12.90 2.91
N ALA A 102 -7.26 12.00 3.77
CA ALA A 102 -7.78 11.88 5.14
C ALA A 102 -6.70 11.34 6.09
N HIS A 103 -6.79 11.70 7.37
CA HIS A 103 -5.94 11.11 8.40
C HIS A 103 -6.30 9.62 8.59
N ASN A 104 -5.27 8.80 8.82
CA ASN A 104 -5.39 7.35 8.94
C ASN A 104 -6.12 6.88 10.20
N TYR A 105 -6.26 7.74 11.20
CA TYR A 105 -7.09 7.51 12.39
C TYR A 105 -8.51 8.10 12.27
N LEU A 106 -8.84 8.75 11.14
CA LEU A 106 -10.18 9.28 10.83
C LEU A 106 -10.74 8.56 9.59
N ALA A 107 -11.32 9.29 8.63
CA ALA A 107 -11.87 8.72 7.40
C ALA A 107 -10.84 7.92 6.58
N GLY A 108 -9.55 8.19 6.73
CA GLY A 108 -8.48 7.47 6.03
C GLY A 108 -8.30 6.04 6.52
N SER A 109 -8.74 5.70 7.75
CA SER A 109 -8.68 4.32 8.27
C SER A 109 -9.38 3.34 7.33
N SER A 110 -10.51 3.74 6.75
CA SER A 110 -11.30 2.94 5.82
C SER A 110 -10.67 2.76 4.44
N PHE A 111 -9.65 3.56 4.08
CA PHE A 111 -8.98 3.44 2.78
C PHE A 111 -8.23 2.11 2.65
N ALA A 112 -7.78 1.55 3.78
CA ALA A 112 -7.12 0.25 3.82
C ALA A 112 -8.06 -0.92 3.50
N TRP A 113 -9.38 -0.71 3.54
CA TRP A 113 -10.36 -1.74 3.20
C TRP A 113 -10.76 -1.73 1.72
N ILE A 114 -10.32 -0.73 0.96
CA ILE A 114 -10.58 -0.64 -0.47
C ILE A 114 -9.74 -1.70 -1.20
N ASN A 115 -10.37 -2.45 -2.10
CA ASN A 115 -9.78 -3.54 -2.86
C ASN A 115 -9.81 -3.23 -4.37
N TYR A 116 -8.97 -3.93 -5.12
CA TYR A 116 -9.06 -3.95 -6.58
C TYR A 116 -10.47 -4.35 -7.03
N GLY A 117 -11.00 -3.64 -8.02
CA GLY A 117 -12.32 -3.86 -8.57
C GLY A 117 -13.46 -3.17 -7.81
N ASP A 118 -13.22 -2.57 -6.65
CA ASP A 118 -14.25 -1.80 -5.96
C ASP A 118 -14.75 -0.63 -6.82
N GLU A 119 -16.06 -0.39 -6.79
CA GLU A 119 -16.66 0.80 -7.36
C GLU A 119 -16.50 2.00 -6.40
N VAL A 120 -16.16 3.15 -6.97
CA VAL A 120 -16.08 4.44 -6.31
C VAL A 120 -17.09 5.37 -6.98
N GLN A 121 -18.01 5.90 -6.18
CA GLN A 121 -19.01 6.86 -6.61
C GLN A 121 -18.61 8.26 -6.13
N VAL A 122 -18.42 9.17 -7.07
CA VAL A 122 -18.11 10.58 -6.80
C VAL A 122 -19.36 11.40 -7.09
N THR A 123 -19.94 11.99 -6.05
CA THR A 123 -21.10 12.89 -6.19
C THR A 123 -20.62 14.34 -6.20
N ASN A 124 -20.98 15.08 -7.25
CA ASN A 124 -20.68 16.51 -7.31
C ASN A 124 -21.70 17.35 -6.51
N SER A 125 -21.47 18.66 -6.42
CA SER A 125 -22.36 19.59 -5.72
C SER A 125 -23.77 19.69 -6.32
N ASN A 126 -23.94 19.29 -7.57
CA ASN A 126 -25.23 19.31 -8.28
C ASN A 126 -25.99 17.98 -8.13
N GLY A 127 -25.42 17.01 -7.41
CA GLY A 127 -26.02 15.70 -7.19
C GLY A 127 -25.75 14.67 -8.29
N ASN A 128 -25.01 15.03 -9.36
CA ASN A 128 -24.63 14.04 -10.37
C ASN A 128 -23.57 13.10 -9.79
N ILE A 129 -23.69 11.81 -10.15
CA ILE A 129 -22.78 10.77 -9.71
C ILE A 129 -21.93 10.32 -10.89
N GLU A 130 -20.61 10.40 -10.73
CA GLU A 130 -19.62 9.80 -11.61
C GLU A 130 -19.07 8.52 -10.97
N TYR A 131 -18.75 7.53 -11.79
CA TYR A 131 -18.36 6.20 -11.34
C TYR A 131 -16.92 5.91 -11.77
N TYR A 132 -16.19 5.28 -10.87
CA TYR A 132 -14.81 4.86 -11.06
C TYR A 132 -14.64 3.44 -10.51
N VAL A 133 -13.63 2.72 -10.97
CA VAL A 133 -13.27 1.38 -10.51
C VAL A 133 -11.82 1.37 -10.06
N VAL A 134 -11.57 0.85 -8.86
CA VAL A 134 -10.21 0.74 -8.29
C VAL A 134 -9.40 -0.23 -9.12
N ASN A 135 -8.30 0.27 -9.69
CA ASN A 135 -7.42 -0.52 -10.56
C ASN A 135 -5.96 -0.50 -10.10
N ASN A 136 -5.63 0.25 -9.04
CA ASN A 136 -4.29 0.26 -8.48
C ASN A 136 -4.30 0.60 -6.98
N ILE A 137 -3.48 -0.11 -6.21
CA ILE A 137 -3.21 0.18 -4.81
C ILE A 137 -1.70 0.23 -4.65
N LEU A 138 -1.18 1.42 -4.34
CA LEU A 138 0.25 1.66 -4.19
C LEU A 138 0.59 1.91 -2.73
N ARG A 139 1.65 1.28 -2.24
CA ARG A 139 2.11 1.44 -0.86
C ARG A 139 3.58 1.78 -0.83
N PHE A 140 3.93 2.78 -0.03
CA PHE A 140 5.31 3.21 0.08
C PHE A 140 5.66 3.47 1.54
N LYS A 141 6.84 2.98 1.93
CA LYS A 141 7.49 3.34 3.19
C LYS A 141 8.16 4.70 3.06
N ALA A 142 7.99 5.59 4.03
CA ALA A 142 8.74 6.83 4.08
C ALA A 142 10.19 6.54 4.48
N SER A 143 11.19 7.11 3.77
CA SER A 143 12.58 6.99 4.22
C SER A 143 12.81 7.73 5.54
N ASN A 144 11.99 8.75 5.80
CA ASN A 144 11.88 9.45 7.09
C ASN A 144 10.39 9.69 7.43
N PRO A 145 9.81 8.95 8.37
CA PRO A 145 8.40 9.10 8.79
C PRO A 145 8.01 10.49 9.30
N ASN A 146 8.99 11.32 9.69
CA ASN A 146 8.75 12.68 10.18
C ASN A 146 8.94 13.76 9.10
N ASP A 147 9.35 13.37 7.89
CA ASP A 147 9.63 14.30 6.79
C ASP A 147 9.29 13.66 5.43
N PHE A 148 8.05 13.86 4.99
CA PHE A 148 7.57 13.34 3.71
C PHE A 148 8.25 14.01 2.50
N THR A 149 9.03 15.10 2.67
CA THR A 149 9.81 15.67 1.56
C THR A 149 10.99 14.78 1.15
N LYS A 150 11.35 13.81 2.00
CA LYS A 150 12.37 12.79 1.72
C LYS A 150 11.84 11.71 0.77
N PRO A 151 12.74 10.88 0.20
CA PRO A 151 12.33 9.78 -0.65
C PRO A 151 11.41 8.78 0.04
N PHE A 152 10.71 8.02 -0.79
CA PHE A 152 9.87 6.90 -0.41
C PHE A 152 10.40 5.62 -1.04
N ILE A 153 10.18 4.50 -0.37
CA ILE A 153 10.55 3.18 -0.85
C ILE A 153 9.25 2.44 -1.17
N ASP A 154 9.10 1.99 -2.41
CA ASP A 154 7.99 1.12 -2.80
C ASP A 154 8.09 -0.22 -2.08
N GLU A 155 7.02 -0.63 -1.38
CA GLU A 155 7.00 -1.89 -0.62
C GLU A 155 7.06 -3.13 -1.53
N GLY A 156 6.58 -3.03 -2.77
CA GLY A 156 6.57 -4.16 -3.71
C GLY A 156 7.91 -4.35 -4.42
N SER A 157 8.53 -3.26 -4.89
CA SER A 157 9.75 -3.32 -5.72
C SER A 157 11.04 -2.96 -4.97
N GLY A 158 10.95 -2.32 -3.80
CA GLY A 158 12.09 -1.76 -3.09
C GLY A 158 12.69 -0.51 -3.75
N GLN A 159 12.11 0.00 -4.83
CA GLN A 159 12.62 1.16 -5.54
C GLN A 159 12.41 2.46 -4.76
N ASN A 160 13.36 3.38 -4.88
CA ASN A 160 13.27 4.71 -4.28
C ASN A 160 12.59 5.71 -5.23
N TYR A 161 11.64 6.47 -4.70
CA TYR A 161 10.97 7.56 -5.40
C TYR A 161 11.18 8.87 -4.64
N SER A 162 11.51 9.95 -5.35
CA SER A 162 11.42 11.28 -4.76
C SER A 162 9.97 11.62 -4.44
N ALA A 163 9.71 12.50 -3.47
CA ALA A 163 8.36 12.97 -3.16
C ALA A 163 7.60 13.47 -4.40
N ARG A 164 8.29 14.19 -5.30
CA ARG A 164 7.71 14.66 -6.56
C ARG A 164 7.45 13.52 -7.55
N GLY A 165 8.37 12.56 -7.65
CA GLY A 165 8.19 11.37 -8.49
C GLY A 165 6.97 10.55 -8.04
N LEU A 166 6.85 10.33 -6.73
CA LEU A 166 5.72 9.65 -6.14
C LEU A 166 4.40 10.40 -6.41
N PHE A 167 4.36 11.72 -6.21
CA PHE A 167 3.20 12.54 -6.53
C PHE A 167 2.75 12.35 -8.00
N ASN A 168 3.69 12.36 -8.95
CA ASN A 168 3.36 12.21 -10.38
C ASN A 168 2.80 10.81 -10.71
N ILE A 169 3.21 9.78 -9.97
CA ILE A 169 2.70 8.41 -10.13
C ILE A 169 1.30 8.30 -9.50
N ALA A 170 1.11 8.90 -8.33
CA ALA A 170 -0.13 8.84 -7.54
C ALA A 170 -1.27 9.69 -8.14
N TYR A 171 -0.97 10.85 -8.71
CA TYR A 171 -1.97 11.84 -9.15
C TYR A 171 -1.99 12.00 -10.67
N LYS A 172 -2.21 10.90 -11.37
CA LYS A 172 -2.39 10.87 -12.83
C LYS A 172 -3.74 11.47 -13.23
N SER A 173 -3.76 12.17 -14.36
CA SER A 173 -4.96 12.82 -14.89
C SER A 173 -6.09 11.83 -15.16
N GLY A 174 -7.34 12.24 -14.93
CA GLY A 174 -8.53 11.46 -15.21
C GLY A 174 -8.87 10.38 -14.18
N MET A 175 -8.19 10.36 -13.02
CA MET A 175 -8.39 9.35 -11.98
C MET A 175 -8.90 9.97 -10.68
N VAL A 176 -9.47 9.13 -9.82
CA VAL A 176 -9.67 9.41 -8.39
C VAL A 176 -8.55 8.73 -7.61
N THR A 177 -7.92 9.47 -6.69
CA THR A 177 -6.86 8.94 -5.83
C THR A 177 -7.20 9.22 -4.37
N PHE A 178 -7.37 8.17 -3.57
CA PHE A 178 -7.42 8.27 -2.11
C PHE A 178 -6.00 8.18 -1.54
N GLN A 179 -5.67 9.03 -0.58
CA GLN A 179 -4.37 9.02 0.09
C GLN A 179 -4.53 9.09 1.61
N THR A 180 -3.81 8.22 2.31
CA THR A 180 -3.64 8.31 3.76
C THR A 180 -2.28 7.80 4.22
N CYS A 181 -1.93 8.06 5.49
CA CYS A 181 -0.70 7.54 6.10
C CYS A 181 -0.86 6.07 6.50
N ILE A 182 0.24 5.32 6.48
CA ILE A 182 0.31 3.97 7.04
C ILE A 182 0.88 4.09 8.45
N ALA A 183 0.21 3.48 9.42
CA ALA A 183 0.73 3.33 10.77
C ALA A 183 1.36 1.95 10.94
N GLN A 184 2.60 1.88 11.43
CA GLN A 184 3.32 0.62 11.66
C GLN A 184 4.45 0.83 12.66
N GLY A 185 4.68 -0.17 13.53
CA GLY A 185 5.80 -0.17 14.48
C GLY A 185 5.82 1.04 15.42
N GLY A 186 4.65 1.51 15.86
CA GLY A 186 4.50 2.67 16.75
C GLY A 186 4.61 4.04 16.06
N SER A 187 4.86 4.10 14.75
CA SER A 187 4.80 5.35 13.97
C SER A 187 3.44 5.47 13.29
N THR A 188 2.76 6.61 13.48
CA THR A 188 1.48 6.93 12.81
C THR A 188 1.67 7.40 11.36
N THR A 189 2.91 7.63 10.95
CA THR A 189 3.32 8.17 9.65
C THR A 189 4.43 7.34 9.00
N TRP A 190 4.46 6.04 9.30
CA TRP A 190 5.47 5.10 8.81
C TRP A 190 5.58 5.10 7.27
N GLY A 191 4.45 5.24 6.60
CA GLY A 191 4.38 5.25 5.15
C GLY A 191 3.12 5.92 4.63
N ILE A 192 2.81 5.67 3.37
CA ILE A 192 1.69 6.25 2.64
C ILE A 192 1.09 5.22 1.70
N ILE A 193 -0.25 5.21 1.63
CA ILE A 193 -1.01 4.41 0.67
C ILE A 193 -1.72 5.34 -0.30
N PHE A 194 -1.77 4.93 -1.57
CA PHE A 194 -2.58 5.54 -2.61
C PHE A 194 -3.49 4.48 -3.21
N VAL A 195 -4.80 4.74 -3.21
CA VAL A 195 -5.77 3.90 -3.90
C VAL A 195 -6.27 4.66 -5.11
N GLN A 196 -6.01 4.14 -6.31
CA GLN A 196 -6.35 4.80 -7.57
C GLN A 196 -7.53 4.10 -8.25
N ALA A 197 -8.47 4.89 -8.73
CA ALA A 197 -9.62 4.44 -9.48
C ALA A 197 -9.72 5.19 -10.82
N VAL A 198 -10.07 4.46 -11.87
CA VAL A 198 -10.26 4.98 -13.23
C VAL A 198 -11.75 5.04 -13.57
N PRO A 199 -12.20 5.92 -14.49
CA PRO A 199 -13.61 6.02 -14.86
C PRO A 199 -14.19 4.67 -15.32
N GLY A 200 -15.36 4.30 -14.80
CA GLY A 200 -16.03 3.04 -15.13
C GLY A 200 -17.07 2.61 -14.09
N ARG A 201 -17.90 1.62 -14.42
CA ARG A 201 -18.91 0.99 -13.54
C ARG A 201 -18.71 -0.53 -13.50
N GLY A 202 -18.96 -1.14 -12.34
CA GLY A 202 -19.18 -2.59 -12.20
C GLY A 202 -17.97 -3.52 -12.47
N ASN A 203 -18.06 -4.73 -11.91
CA ASN A 203 -16.97 -5.70 -11.74
C ASN A 203 -16.45 -6.28 -13.07
N VAL A 204 -15.15 -6.20 -13.34
CA VAL A 204 -14.25 -7.35 -13.59
C VAL A 204 -12.79 -6.89 -13.38
N TYR A 205 -12.27 -7.03 -12.17
CA TYR A 205 -10.86 -7.41 -12.04
C TYR A 205 -10.85 -8.93 -11.96
N VAL A 206 -10.54 -9.61 -13.06
CA VAL A 206 -10.05 -10.99 -12.96
C VAL A 206 -8.59 -10.83 -12.54
N PRO A 207 -8.19 -11.23 -11.33
CA PRO A 207 -6.76 -11.37 -11.06
C PRO A 207 -6.18 -12.25 -12.16
N PRO A 208 -4.98 -11.95 -12.69
CA PRO A 208 -4.36 -12.86 -13.64
C PRO A 208 -4.37 -14.24 -13.00
N THR A 209 -5.06 -15.19 -13.64
CA THR A 209 -4.86 -16.60 -13.31
C THR A 209 -3.37 -16.77 -13.46
N VAL A 210 -2.67 -17.08 -12.36
CA VAL A 210 -1.32 -17.63 -12.46
C VAL A 210 -1.53 -18.87 -13.31
N VAL A 211 -1.26 -18.74 -14.61
CA VAL A 211 -1.07 -19.89 -15.45
C VAL A 211 0.17 -20.48 -14.84
N SER A 212 -0.03 -21.42 -13.92
CA SER A 212 0.98 -22.40 -13.60
C SER A 212 1.32 -22.98 -14.96
N THR A 213 2.39 -22.49 -15.57
CA THR A 213 3.08 -23.23 -16.62
C THR A 213 3.16 -24.64 -16.08
N PRO A 214 2.55 -25.64 -16.74
CA PRO A 214 2.71 -27.01 -16.29
C PRO A 214 4.20 -27.21 -16.09
N GLU A 215 4.57 -27.54 -14.87
CA GLU A 215 5.93 -27.96 -14.55
C GLU A 215 6.24 -29.05 -15.56
N VAL A 216 7.10 -28.73 -16.52
CA VAL A 216 7.64 -29.73 -17.43
C VAL A 216 8.51 -30.57 -16.52
N VAL A 217 7.93 -31.62 -15.97
CA VAL A 217 8.67 -32.69 -15.32
C VAL A 217 9.44 -33.33 -16.46
N GLU A 218 10.67 -32.85 -16.71
CA GLU A 218 11.63 -33.61 -17.49
C GLU A 218 11.82 -34.92 -16.73
N GLU A 219 11.25 -35.99 -17.27
CA GLU A 219 11.50 -37.35 -16.82
C GLU A 219 12.98 -37.65 -17.09
N VAL A 220 13.81 -37.36 -16.08
CA VAL A 220 15.22 -37.74 -16.08
C VAL A 220 15.26 -39.26 -15.98
N THR A 221 15.35 -39.91 -17.14
CA THR A 221 15.66 -41.34 -17.25
C THR A 221 17.14 -41.54 -16.99
N GLU A 222 17.53 -41.55 -15.72
CA GLU A 222 18.83 -42.07 -15.28
C GLU A 222 18.89 -43.58 -15.59
N PRO A 223 19.94 -44.08 -16.28
CA PRO A 223 20.11 -45.51 -16.48
C PRO A 223 20.40 -46.19 -15.15
N VAL A 224 19.54 -47.16 -14.79
CA VAL A 224 19.72 -48.06 -13.64
C VAL A 224 21.04 -48.79 -13.80
N GLN A 225 22.07 -48.39 -13.05
CA GLN A 225 23.26 -49.22 -12.86
C GLN A 225 22.93 -50.32 -11.87
N MET A 226 22.90 -51.56 -12.36
CA MET A 226 22.84 -52.76 -11.51
C MET A 226 24.12 -52.85 -10.68
N ILE A 227 24.02 -52.48 -9.41
CA ILE A 227 25.07 -52.77 -8.42
C ILE A 227 24.97 -54.25 -8.06
N VAL A 228 25.96 -55.02 -8.50
CA VAL A 228 26.19 -56.40 -8.07
C VAL A 228 26.55 -56.37 -6.59
N ALA A 229 25.69 -56.99 -5.76
CA ALA A 229 25.93 -57.15 -4.34
C ALA A 229 27.17 -58.03 -4.12
N GLN A 230 28.19 -57.49 -3.45
CA GLN A 230 29.22 -58.28 -2.79
C GLN A 230 28.93 -58.33 -1.28
N SER A 231 29.03 -59.55 -0.76
CA SER A 231 28.80 -59.99 0.61
C SER A 231 29.58 -59.16 1.65
N PRO A 232 29.03 -58.90 2.85
CA PRO A 232 29.75 -58.20 3.90
C PRO A 232 30.72 -59.15 4.62
N GLU A 233 32.01 -58.81 4.61
CA GLU A 233 32.95 -59.30 5.61
C GLU A 233 32.89 -58.41 6.85
N GLU A 234 32.74 -59.12 7.97
CA GLU A 234 32.60 -58.66 9.33
C GLU A 234 33.93 -58.10 9.86
N HIS A 235 33.97 -56.84 10.30
CA HIS A 235 35.02 -56.40 11.20
C HIS A 235 34.47 -55.54 12.35
N ILE A 236 34.52 -56.17 13.52
CA ILE A 236 34.25 -55.61 14.83
C ILE A 236 35.49 -54.82 15.25
N GLU A 237 35.34 -53.51 15.51
CA GLU A 237 36.29 -52.82 16.37
C GLU A 237 35.58 -51.94 17.40
N LYS A 238 35.90 -52.21 18.66
CA LYS A 238 35.42 -51.58 19.88
C LYS A 238 36.24 -50.31 20.17
N THR A 239 35.75 -49.57 21.17
CA THR A 239 36.42 -48.54 21.99
C THR A 239 36.26 -47.10 21.46
N SER A 240 36.13 -46.05 22.27
CA SER A 240 36.12 -45.84 23.72
C SER A 240 35.51 -44.46 23.97
N SER A 241 34.76 -44.34 25.06
CA SER A 241 34.28 -43.10 25.66
C SER A 241 35.37 -42.04 25.85
N LYS A 242 35.06 -40.75 25.63
CA LYS A 242 35.66 -39.67 26.42
C LYS A 242 34.75 -38.45 26.58
N ASN A 243 34.18 -38.44 27.77
CA ASN A 243 33.59 -37.35 28.54
C ASN A 243 34.35 -36.02 28.40
N ARG A 244 33.65 -34.90 28.16
CA ARG A 244 34.13 -33.55 28.53
C ARG A 244 32.95 -32.63 28.88
N ASN A 245 32.85 -32.37 30.18
CA ASN A 245 32.12 -31.29 30.84
C ASN A 245 32.52 -29.92 30.29
N PHE A 246 31.56 -29.02 30.12
CA PHE A 246 31.83 -27.57 30.08
C PHE A 246 30.99 -26.86 31.15
N ASN A 247 31.70 -26.16 32.03
CA ASN A 247 31.21 -25.46 33.21
C ASN A 247 30.48 -24.16 32.83
N PHE A 248 29.38 -23.91 33.53
CA PHE A 248 28.74 -22.60 33.68
C PHE A 248 29.60 -21.72 34.61
N SER A 249 29.82 -20.45 34.23
CA SER A 249 30.36 -19.41 35.12
C SER A 249 29.36 -18.27 35.21
N ILE A 250 28.78 -18.08 36.40
CA ILE A 250 27.93 -16.94 36.75
C ILE A 250 28.81 -15.96 37.54
N SER A 251 28.88 -14.70 37.09
CA SER A 251 29.49 -13.62 37.85
C SER A 251 28.48 -12.49 38.09
N ASN A 252 28.04 -12.46 39.35
CA ASN A 252 27.56 -11.38 40.22
C ASN A 252 27.28 -9.96 39.68
N ILE A 253 26.01 -9.58 39.88
CA ILE A 253 25.47 -8.37 40.54
C ILE A 253 26.49 -7.34 41.07
N SER A 254 26.27 -6.06 40.74
CA SER A 254 26.54 -4.93 41.63
C SER A 254 25.50 -3.81 41.42
N LEU A 255 24.57 -3.70 42.37
CA LEU A 255 23.70 -2.54 42.58
C LEU A 255 24.44 -1.53 43.47
N LYS A 256 24.48 -0.25 43.07
CA LYS A 256 24.61 0.87 43.98
C LYS A 256 23.60 1.94 43.58
N GLY A 257 22.67 2.21 44.49
CA GLY A 257 21.84 3.40 44.48
C GLY A 257 22.51 4.55 45.24
N SER A 258 22.00 5.76 44.97
CA SER A 258 21.54 6.79 45.90
C SER A 258 21.19 8.03 45.09
#